data_AF-A0A7V9TND1-F1
#
_entry.id   AF-A0A7V9TND1-F1
#
_cell.length_a   1.000
_cell.length_b   1.000
_cell.length_c   1.000
_cell.angle_alpha   90.00
_cell.angle_beta   90.00
_cell.angle_gamma   90.00
#
_symmetry.space_group_name_H-M   'P 1'
#
loop_
_entity.id
_entity.type
_entity.pdbx_description
1 polymer ?
#
loop_
_entity_poly.entity_id
_entity_poly.type
_entity_poly.pdbx_seq_one_letter_code
_entity_poly.pdbx_strand_id
1 'polypeptide(L)'
;IAGVLGAYLLLFPKRKVKVMMARQLVDMPAFAVLGLWIVLQVFSQITVAGGQTGGVAYMAHIGGFVAGLALIYLFGGRRGPLPPQDAGAAR
;
A
#
# COMPACT_ATOMS: atom_id res chain seq x y z
N ILE A 1 1.37 -9.77 -2.01
CA ILE A 1 1.83 -8.37 -2.23
C ILE A 1 0.78 -7.36 -1.74
N ALA A 2 -0.46 -7.42 -2.22
CA ALA A 2 -1.52 -6.46 -1.86
C ALA A 2 -1.68 -6.24 -0.34
N GLY A 3 -1.57 -7.29 0.49
CA GLY A 3 -1.59 -7.13 1.95
C GLY A 3 -0.41 -6.38 2.54
N VAL A 4 0.79 -6.54 1.98
CA VAL A 4 1.95 -5.72 2.37
C VAL A 4 1.72 -4.25 2.01
N LEU A 5 1.09 -3.98 0.86
CA LEU A 5 0.75 -2.61 0.45
C LEU A 5 -0.34 -1.98 1.33
N GLY A 6 -1.35 -2.77 1.73
CA GLY A 6 -2.35 -2.33 2.71
C GLY A 6 -1.70 -1.95 4.04
N ALA A 7 -0.83 -2.81 4.57
CA ALA A 7 -0.07 -2.52 5.78
C ALA A 7 0.83 -1.28 5.64
N TYR A 8 1.52 -1.16 4.51
CA TYR A 8 2.38 -0.02 4.20
C TYR A 8 1.60 1.29 4.17
N LEU A 9 0.41 1.30 3.56
CA LEU A 9 -0.42 2.50 3.48
C LEU A 9 -0.78 3.03 4.87
N LEU A 10 -1.15 2.15 5.80
CA LEU A 10 -1.54 2.55 7.15
C LEU A 10 -0.35 3.07 7.96
N LEU A 11 0.82 2.45 7.81
CA LEU A 11 2.04 2.84 8.52
C LEU A 11 2.68 4.12 7.95
N PHE A 12 2.59 4.32 6.64
CA PHE A 12 3.41 5.29 5.91
C PHE A 12 2.62 6.10 4.87
N PRO A 13 1.44 6.66 5.20
CA PRO A 13 0.54 7.25 4.19
C PRO A 13 1.16 8.42 3.43
N LYS A 14 2.06 9.18 4.09
CA LYS A 14 2.73 10.37 3.53
C LYS A 14 4.13 10.08 2.95
N ARG A 15 4.63 8.84 3.01
CA ARG A 15 5.93 8.52 2.40
C ARG A 15 5.82 8.64 0.89
N LYS A 16 6.83 9.24 0.27
CA LYS A 16 6.89 9.47 -1.18
C LYS A 16 7.29 8.17 -1.88
N VAL A 17 6.55 7.85 -2.94
CA VAL A 17 6.82 6.75 -3.85
C VAL A 17 7.09 7.35 -5.22
N LYS A 18 8.13 6.88 -5.90
CA LYS A 18 8.45 7.30 -7.26
C LYS A 18 7.50 6.62 -8.24
N VAL A 19 6.74 7.44 -8.96
CA VAL A 19 5.81 6.99 -9.99
C VAL A 19 6.35 7.44 -11.34
N MET A 20 6.45 6.50 -12.29
CA MET A 20 6.77 6.85 -13.67
C MET A 20 5.53 7.43 -14.35
N MET A 21 5.56 8.73 -14.64
CA MET A 21 4.55 9.44 -15.40
C MET A 21 5.11 9.79 -16.77
N ALA A 22 4.70 9.04 -17.79
CA ALA A 22 5.22 9.12 -19.16
C ALA A 22 6.76 8.98 -19.21
N ARG A 23 7.51 10.10 -19.21
CA ARG A 23 8.98 10.12 -19.27
C ARG A 23 9.65 10.68 -18.02
N GLN A 24 8.89 10.98 -16.97
CA GLN A 24 9.39 11.59 -15.74
C GLN A 24 9.06 10.74 -14.52
N LEU A 25 9.98 10.72 -13.55
CA LEU A 25 9.75 10.15 -12.23
C LEU A 25 9.20 11.24 -11.31
N VAL A 26 7.95 11.07 -10.88
CA VAL A 26 7.25 12.00 -9.99
C VAL A 26 7.12 11.37 -8.61
N ASP A 27 7.47 12.13 -7.57
CA ASP A 27 7.27 11.68 -6.19
C ASP A 27 5.83 11.94 -5.76
N MET A 28 5.08 10.87 -5.50
CA MET A 28 3.69 10.95 -5.03
C MET A 28 3.55 10.34 -3.64
N PRO A 29 2.68 10.88 -2.78
CA PRO A 29 2.44 10.26 -1.47
C PRO A 29 1.78 8.89 -1.64
N ALA A 30 2.19 7.93 -0.81
CA ALA A 30 1.73 6.55 -0.88
C ALA A 30 0.19 6.43 -0.84
N PHE A 31 -0.50 7.28 -0.08
CA PHE A 31 -1.96 7.26 -0.04
C PHE A 31 -2.62 7.57 -1.38
N ALA A 32 -2.05 8.48 -2.18
CA ALA A 32 -2.61 8.82 -3.49
C ALA A 32 -2.42 7.64 -4.46
N VAL A 33 -1.21 7.06 -4.47
CA VAL A 33 -0.86 5.97 -5.38
C VAL A 33 -1.63 4.69 -5.05
N LEU A 34 -1.55 4.25 -3.79
CA LEU A 34 -2.16 3.00 -3.34
C LEU A 34 -3.68 3.12 -3.21
N GLY A 35 -4.18 4.31 -2.84
CA GLY A 35 -5.61 4.61 -2.80
C GLY A 35 -6.25 4.56 -4.18
N LEU A 36 -5.63 5.20 -5.19
CA LEU A 36 -6.09 5.10 -6.57
C LEU A 36 -6.03 3.65 -7.06
N TRP A 37 -4.92 2.95 -6.79
CA TRP A 37 -4.76 1.55 -7.23
C TRP A 37 -5.86 0.64 -6.68
N ILE A 38 -6.20 0.72 -5.39
CA ILE A 38 -7.24 -0.14 -4.81
C ILE A 38 -8.64 0.23 -5.32
N VAL A 39 -8.92 1.52 -5.56
CA VAL A 39 -10.17 1.94 -6.21
C VAL A 39 -10.30 1.33 -7.60
N LEU A 40 -9.21 1.30 -8.38
CA LEU A 40 -9.19 0.66 -9.69
C LEU A 40 -9.42 -0.87 -9.59
N GLN A 41 -8.92 -1.55 -8.54
CA GLN A 41 -9.21 -2.97 -8.33
C GLN A 41 -10.72 -3.21 -8.11
N VAL A 42 -11.36 -2.39 -7.28
CA VAL A 42 -12.80 -2.48 -7.00
C VAL A 42 -13.62 -2.17 -8.25
N PHE A 43 -13.27 -1.11 -8.97
CA PHE A 43 -13.94 -0.77 -10.23
C PHE A 43 -13.78 -1.88 -11.27
N SER A 44 -12.57 -2.42 -11.44
CA SER A 44 -12.30 -3.50 -12.39
C SER A 44 -13.01 -4.80 -12.03
N GLN A 45 -13.16 -5.10 -10.74
CA GLN A 45 -14.00 -6.22 -10.32
C GLN A 45 -15.43 -6.06 -10.84
N ILE A 46 -16.03 -4.87 -10.65
CA ILE A 46 -17.43 -4.62 -11.02
C ILE A 46 -17.60 -4.73 -12.53
N THR A 47 -16.64 -4.24 -13.31
CA THR A 47 -16.70 -4.27 -14.78
C THR A 47 -16.38 -5.64 -15.40
N VAL A 48 -15.53 -6.44 -14.74
CA VAL A 48 -15.07 -7.76 -15.23
C VAL A 48 -15.84 -8.92 -14.58
N ALA A 49 -16.80 -8.65 -13.69
CA ALA A 49 -17.56 -9.66 -12.93
C ALA A 49 -18.22 -10.78 -13.78
N GLY A 50 -18.37 -10.60 -15.09
CA GLY A 50 -18.87 -11.63 -16.03
C GLY A 50 -17.80 -12.53 -16.68
N GLY A 51 -16.50 -12.24 -16.52
CA GLY A 51 -15.39 -13.01 -17.11
C GLY A 51 -14.72 -13.92 -16.08
N GLN A 52 -14.77 -15.24 -16.32
CA GLN A 52 -14.39 -16.28 -15.34
C GLN A 52 -12.94 -16.20 -14.80
N THR A 53 -12.00 -15.60 -15.54
CA THR A 53 -10.58 -15.57 -15.18
C THR A 53 -10.10 -14.27 -14.55
N GLY A 54 -10.71 -13.13 -14.88
CA GLY A 54 -10.26 -11.80 -14.41
C GLY A 54 -10.71 -11.45 -13.00
N GLY A 55 -11.95 -11.81 -12.63
CA GLY A 55 -12.55 -11.43 -11.34
C GLY A 55 -11.79 -11.96 -10.12
N VAL A 56 -11.27 -13.19 -10.20
CA VAL A 56 -10.54 -13.81 -9.07
C VAL A 56 -9.28 -13.01 -8.71
N ALA A 57 -8.57 -12.46 -9.70
CA ALA A 57 -7.38 -11.67 -9.47
C ALA A 57 -7.69 -10.36 -8.74
N TYR A 58 -8.75 -9.64 -9.16
CA TYR A 58 -9.19 -8.41 -8.48
C TYR A 58 -9.63 -8.69 -7.04
N MET A 59 -10.39 -9.77 -6.82
CA MET A 59 -10.79 -10.21 -5.47
C MET A 59 -9.59 -10.54 -4.58
N ALA A 60 -8.58 -11.22 -5.10
CA ALA A 60 -7.36 -11.52 -4.36
C ALA A 60 -6.60 -10.24 -3.95
N HIS A 61 -6.55 -9.23 -4.82
CA HIS A 61 -5.96 -7.94 -4.49
C HIS A 61 -6.76 -7.18 -3.43
N ILE A 62 -8.09 -7.12 -3.57
CA ILE A 62 -8.97 -6.44 -2.62
C ILE A 62 -8.88 -7.10 -1.25
N GLY A 63 -9.10 -8.42 -1.20
CA GLY A 63 -9.04 -9.20 0.04
C GLY A 63 -7.67 -9.13 0.70
N GLY A 64 -6.60 -9.25 -0.10
CA GLY A 64 -5.23 -9.11 0.38
C GLY A 64 -4.98 -7.74 1.02
N PHE A 65 -5.37 -6.65 0.34
CA PHE A 65 -5.18 -5.29 0.84
C PHE A 65 -5.91 -5.03 2.16
N VAL A 66 -7.18 -5.44 2.23
CA VAL A 66 -8.00 -5.33 3.45
C VAL A 66 -7.42 -6.16 4.59
N ALA A 67 -7.01 -7.40 4.33
CA ALA A 67 -6.35 -8.24 5.33
C ALA A 67 -5.05 -7.58 5.84
N GLY A 68 -4.28 -6.96 4.96
CA GLY A 68 -3.09 -6.20 5.31
C GLY A 68 -3.37 -5.03 6.27
N LEU A 69 -4.40 -4.24 5.97
CA LEU A 69 -4.87 -3.16 6.83
C LEU A 69 -5.29 -3.68 8.20
N ALA A 70 -6.10 -4.73 8.23
CA ALA A 70 -6.61 -5.32 9.46
C ALA A 70 -5.48 -5.91 10.33
N LEU A 71 -4.56 -6.65 9.73
CA LEU A 71 -3.42 -7.25 10.42
C LEU A 71 -2.51 -6.18 11.02
N ILE A 72 -2.16 -5.12 10.26
CA ILE A 72 -1.29 -4.08 10.81
C ILE A 72 -2.00 -3.22 11.86
N TYR A 73 -3.31 -3.04 11.73
CA TYR A 73 -4.09 -2.34 12.76
C TYR A 73 -4.10 -3.14 14.07
N LEU A 74 -4.25 -4.46 13.99
CA LEU A 74 -4.32 -5.34 15.17
C LEU A 74 -2.94 -5.61 15.80
N PHE A 75 -1.90 -5.79 14.99
CA PHE A 75 -0.59 -6.25 15.45
C PHE A 75 0.53 -5.20 15.32
N GLY A 76 0.29 -4.06 14.68
CA GLY A 76 1.32 -3.09 14.30
C GLY A 76 1.84 -2.18 15.41
N GLY A 77 1.60 -2.54 16.69
CA GLY A 77 2.06 -1.92 17.94
C GLY A 77 2.90 -0.64 17.82
N ARG A 78 2.39 0.45 18.43
CA ARG A 78 3.02 1.79 18.54
C ARG A 78 4.55 1.72 18.50
N ARG A 79 5.14 2.00 17.33
CA ARG A 79 6.58 2.20 17.24
C ARG A 79 6.93 3.40 18.11
N GLY A 80 7.59 3.16 19.24
CA GLY A 80 8.18 4.21 20.06
C GLY A 80 9.17 5.04 19.22
N PRO A 81 9.47 6.28 19.64
CA PRO A 81 10.45 7.12 18.96
C PRO A 81 11.74 6.34 18.72
N LEU A 82 12.25 6.36 17.47
CA LEU A 82 13.56 5.76 17.20
C LEU A 82 14.61 6.46 18.08
N PRO A 83 15.53 5.71 18.70
CA PRO A 83 16.65 6.32 19.42
C PRO A 83 17.41 7.30 18.51
N PRO A 84 17.95 8.39 19.06
CA PRO A 84 18.82 9.30 18.33
C PRO A 84 19.95 8.52 17.61
N GLN A 85 20.08 8.74 16.30
CA GLN A 85 20.99 8.00 15.41
C GLN A 85 22.45 8.47 15.52
N ASP A 86 22.74 9.41 16.43
CA ASP A 86 24.04 10.07 16.62
C ASP A 86 24.91 9.43 17.72
N ALA A 87 24.38 8.47 18.49
CA ALA A 87 25.12 7.84 19.60
C ALA A 87 26.29 6.92 19.18
N GLY A 88 26.50 6.69 17.87
CA GLY A 88 27.51 5.75 17.35
C GLY A 88 28.65 6.35 16.52
N ALA A 89 28.63 7.65 16.22
CA ALA A 89 29.57 8.26 15.26
C ALA A 89 30.88 8.79 15.87
N ALA A 90 31.13 8.56 17.17
CA ALA A 90 32.28 9.13 17.89
C ALA A 90 33.38 8.10 18.22
N ARG A 91 33.62 7.10 17.36
CA ARG A 91 34.75 6.16 17.50
C ARG A 91 35.54 6.03 16.21
#